data_AF-A0A372EY27-F1
#
_entry.id   AF-A0A372EY27-F1
#
_cell.length_a   1.000
_cell.length_b   1.000
_cell.length_c   1.000
_cell.angle_alpha   90.00
_cell.angle_beta   90.00
_cell.angle_gamma   90.00
#
_symmetry.space_group_name_H-M   'P 1'
#
loop_
_entity.id
_entity.type
_entity.pdbx_description
1 polymer ?
#
loop_
_entity_poly.entity_id
_entity_poly.type
_entity_poly.pdbx_seq_one_letter_code
_entity_poly.pdbx_strand_id
1 'polypeptide(L)'
;MRLVCPNCGAQYEVPAEVIPESGRDVQCSNCGDTWFQNHPDHDTGLAEELGETLTDPVQDAPPDADQADDHAEWQEDETPGEAGEDAPDEADTPPVTQPRKRGLDPSVTDVLREEAAREEEARKRESATLEEQPDLGLQQPSGEADRRQREARERMAKMRGTDPEPEPAASAGTASPRRDVLPDVDEINSTLRKDSERRKTATQAAEERDARTKPGGFRRGFLYVLLIAVVLLLLYIFAPQISETVPALAPYMESYVLAVNEGRIWLDEQIRALMSSLDGMASDAPAEPPADE
;
A
#
# COMPACT_ATOMS: atom_id res chain seq x y z
N MET A 1 22.85 -8.28 24.60
CA MET A 1 23.12 -7.51 23.36
C MET A 1 22.04 -6.44 23.18
N ARG A 2 22.34 -5.34 22.49
CA ARG A 2 21.38 -4.25 22.25
C ARG A 2 20.92 -4.29 20.81
N LEU A 3 19.61 -4.32 20.58
CA LEU A 3 19.02 -4.22 19.26
C LEU A 3 18.35 -2.86 19.07
N VAL A 4 18.37 -2.35 17.85
CA VAL A 4 17.73 -1.08 17.47
C VAL A 4 16.80 -1.34 16.29
N CYS A 5 15.53 -0.96 16.42
CA CYS A 5 14.57 -1.08 15.33
C CYS A 5 14.94 -0.11 14.19
N PRO A 6 15.08 -0.58 12.95
CA PRO A 6 15.44 0.27 11.81
C PRO A 6 14.33 1.25 11.39
N ASN A 7 13.06 0.97 11.72
CA ASN A 7 11.96 1.86 11.33
C ASN A 7 11.72 3.00 12.34
N CYS A 8 11.62 2.68 13.64
CA CYS A 8 11.23 3.67 14.66
C CYS A 8 12.33 4.06 15.64
N GLY A 9 13.52 3.45 15.56
CA GLY A 9 14.65 3.75 16.45
C GLY A 9 14.48 3.28 17.90
N ALA A 10 13.45 2.48 18.20
CA ALA A 10 13.28 1.88 19.52
C ALA A 10 14.47 0.95 19.86
N GLN A 11 14.91 0.98 21.12
CA GLN A 11 16.09 0.25 21.60
C GLN A 11 15.66 -0.83 22.59
N TYR A 12 16.11 -2.07 22.35
CA TYR A 12 15.77 -3.23 23.16
C TYR A 12 17.03 -3.91 23.69
N GLU A 13 17.00 -4.32 24.95
CA GLU A 13 18.06 -5.11 25.55
C GLU A 13 17.59 -6.57 25.65
N VAL A 14 18.28 -7.44 24.91
CA VAL A 14 17.92 -8.86 24.81
C VAL A 14 19.16 -9.71 25.15
N PRO A 15 19.04 -10.75 25.98
CA PRO A 15 20.13 -11.70 26.21
C PRO A 15 20.54 -12.39 24.90
N ALA A 16 21.84 -12.62 24.72
CA ALA A 16 22.35 -13.24 23.49
C ALA A 16 21.79 -14.66 23.27
N GLU A 17 21.51 -15.39 24.36
CA GLU A 17 20.92 -16.76 24.37
C GLU A 17 19.57 -16.87 23.65
N VAL A 18 18.83 -15.76 23.49
CA VAL A 18 17.50 -15.74 22.84
C VAL A 18 17.61 -15.64 21.31
N ILE A 19 18.78 -15.26 20.80
CA ILE A 19 19.08 -15.24 19.37
C ILE A 19 19.90 -16.50 19.07
N PRO A 20 19.41 -17.46 18.27
CA PRO A 20 20.19 -18.63 17.89
C PRO A 20 21.39 -18.23 17.01
N GLU A 21 22.42 -19.07 16.96
CA GLU A 21 23.62 -18.84 16.13
C GLU A 21 23.25 -18.54 14.67
N SER A 22 22.29 -19.26 14.09
CA SER A 22 21.80 -19.02 12.73
C SER A 22 21.18 -17.63 12.48
N GLY A 23 21.00 -16.80 13.51
CA GLY A 23 20.22 -15.57 13.47
C GLY A 23 18.72 -15.84 13.54
N ARG A 24 17.94 -14.80 13.81
CA ARG A 24 16.48 -14.88 13.96
C ARG A 24 15.78 -13.59 13.57
N ASP A 25 14.58 -13.73 13.01
CA ASP A 25 13.65 -12.61 12.81
C ASP A 25 13.12 -12.08 14.15
N VAL A 26 13.31 -10.78 14.37
CA VAL A 26 12.84 -10.06 15.56
C VAL A 26 11.80 -9.02 15.16
N GLN A 27 10.74 -8.90 15.94
CA GLN A 27 9.64 -7.96 15.69
C GLN A 27 9.68 -6.82 16.71
N CYS A 28 9.60 -5.58 16.21
CA CYS A 28 9.51 -4.38 17.04
C CYS A 28 8.15 -4.33 17.75
N SER A 29 8.15 -4.23 19.08
CA SER A 29 6.90 -4.08 19.85
C SER A 29 6.25 -2.70 19.67
N ASN A 30 7.00 -1.69 19.21
CA ASN A 30 6.50 -0.32 19.09
C ASN A 30 5.84 -0.03 17.73
N CYS A 31 6.41 -0.52 16.63
CA CYS A 31 5.90 -0.26 15.27
C CYS A 31 5.53 -1.53 14.48
N GLY A 32 5.83 -2.73 14.99
CA GLY A 32 5.46 -4.00 14.37
C GLY A 32 6.41 -4.50 13.27
N ASP A 33 7.43 -3.71 12.89
CA ASP A 33 8.38 -4.14 11.87
C ASP A 33 9.20 -5.34 12.30
N THR A 34 9.41 -6.25 11.36
CA THR A 34 10.21 -7.45 11.56
C THR A 34 11.49 -7.32 10.74
N TRP A 35 12.63 -7.54 11.38
CA TRP A 35 13.94 -7.56 10.72
C TRP A 35 14.77 -8.75 11.22
N PHE A 36 15.74 -9.16 10.41
CA PHE A 36 16.63 -10.26 10.77
C PHE A 36 17.80 -9.76 11.62
N GLN A 37 18.04 -10.42 12.76
CA GLN A 37 19.19 -10.14 13.61
C GLN A 37 20.14 -11.35 13.63
N ASN A 38 21.39 -11.12 13.24
CA ASN A 38 22.48 -12.10 13.39
C ASN A 38 22.93 -12.18 14.85
N HIS A 39 23.37 -13.37 15.26
CA HIS A 39 24.04 -13.55 16.56
C HIS A 39 25.36 -12.75 16.58
N PRO A 40 25.75 -12.13 17.70
CA PRO A 40 26.99 -11.36 17.80
C PRO A 40 28.25 -12.12 17.38
N ASP A 41 28.27 -13.45 17.52
CA ASP A 41 29.42 -14.27 17.10
C ASP A 41 29.54 -14.45 15.58
N HIS A 42 28.45 -14.24 14.83
CA HIS A 42 28.43 -14.30 13.35
C HIS A 42 28.85 -12.99 12.67
N ASP A 43 29.05 -11.90 13.41
CA ASP A 43 29.55 -10.62 12.88
C ASP A 43 31.06 -10.69 12.54
N THR A 44 31.75 -11.75 13.00
CA THR A 44 33.18 -11.98 12.71
C THR A 44 33.44 -12.68 11.36
N GLY A 45 32.43 -13.34 10.78
CA GLY A 45 32.59 -14.12 9.56
C GLY A 45 32.68 -13.31 8.27
N LEU A 46 32.10 -12.10 8.23
CA LEU A 46 32.13 -11.25 7.03
C LEU A 46 33.51 -10.60 6.81
N ALA A 47 34.31 -10.45 7.88
CA ALA A 47 35.67 -9.93 7.80
C ALA A 47 36.69 -10.97 7.28
N GLU A 48 36.42 -12.27 7.45
CA GLU A 48 37.26 -13.36 6.94
C GLU A 48 36.85 -13.83 5.53
N GLU A 49 35.59 -13.61 5.11
CA GLU A 49 35.11 -13.96 3.76
C GLU A 49 35.41 -12.86 2.70
N LEU A 50 35.64 -11.62 3.13
CA LEU A 50 36.14 -10.51 2.29
C LEU A 50 37.68 -10.54 2.20
N GLY A 51 38.26 -11.69 1.86
CA GLY A 51 39.68 -11.90 1.59
C GLY A 51 40.21 -11.13 0.37
N GLU A 52 39.98 -9.82 0.30
CA GLU A 52 40.53 -8.90 -0.68
C GLU A 52 41.42 -7.90 0.05
N THR A 53 42.71 -8.20 -0.01
CA THR A 53 43.80 -7.34 0.42
C THR A 53 43.66 -5.97 -0.24
N LEU A 54 43.47 -4.93 0.58
CA LEU A 54 43.81 -3.55 0.23
C LEU A 54 45.29 -3.48 -0.14
N THR A 55 45.63 -3.57 -1.43
CA THR A 55 46.95 -3.21 -1.96
C THR A 55 46.81 -2.77 -3.41
N ASP A 56 46.74 -1.46 -3.59
CA ASP A 56 47.16 -0.79 -4.84
C ASP A 56 48.66 -1.04 -5.04
N PRO A 57 49.10 -1.39 -6.27
CA PRO A 57 49.93 -0.42 -6.97
C PRO A 57 49.71 -0.38 -8.49
N VAL A 58 49.46 0.84 -8.98
CA VAL A 58 50.03 1.51 -10.17
C VAL A 58 50.86 0.62 -11.11
N GLN A 59 50.40 0.45 -12.36
CA GLN A 59 51.28 0.22 -13.52
C GLN A 59 50.80 1.01 -14.75
N ASP A 60 51.71 1.85 -15.25
CA ASP A 60 51.68 2.55 -16.53
C ASP A 60 51.69 1.59 -17.74
N ALA A 61 50.84 1.86 -18.74
CA ALA A 61 51.04 1.46 -20.14
C ALA A 61 50.40 2.50 -21.11
N PRO A 62 51.03 2.82 -22.24
CA PRO A 62 50.73 4.02 -23.06
C PRO A 62 49.60 3.83 -24.08
N PRO A 63 49.07 4.92 -24.68
CA PRO A 63 47.90 4.88 -25.56
C PRO A 63 48.31 4.63 -27.01
N ASP A 64 47.60 3.73 -27.69
CA ASP A 64 47.52 3.75 -29.16
C ASP A 64 46.05 3.60 -29.57
N ALA A 65 45.69 4.45 -30.52
CA ALA A 65 44.37 4.59 -31.11
C ALA A 65 44.04 3.39 -32.01
N ASP A 66 42.79 2.95 -31.98
CA ASP A 66 41.95 2.94 -33.18
C ASP A 66 40.49 2.68 -32.83
N GLN A 67 39.64 3.50 -33.45
CA GLN A 67 38.21 3.64 -33.27
C GLN A 67 37.45 2.57 -34.08
N ALA A 68 36.28 2.15 -33.58
CA ALA A 68 35.11 1.89 -34.40
C ALA A 68 33.87 1.85 -33.49
N ASP A 69 33.32 3.03 -33.23
CA ASP A 69 31.94 3.24 -32.77
C ASP A 69 30.99 3.05 -33.96
N ASP A 70 30.07 2.10 -33.86
CA ASP A 70 28.96 1.84 -34.75
C ASP A 70 27.69 2.55 -34.24
N HIS A 71 27.68 3.87 -34.34
CA HIS A 71 26.47 4.69 -34.28
C HIS A 71 26.01 5.06 -35.69
N ALA A 72 24.91 4.44 -36.15
CA ALA A 72 24.23 4.80 -37.38
C ALA A 72 23.38 6.06 -37.19
N GLU A 73 23.94 7.21 -37.54
CA GLU A 73 23.23 8.49 -37.72
C GLU A 73 22.57 8.54 -39.10
N TRP A 74 21.26 8.77 -39.12
CA TRP A 74 20.50 9.03 -40.34
C TRP A 74 20.70 10.49 -40.78
N GLN A 75 21.25 10.68 -41.97
CA GLN A 75 21.43 11.99 -42.61
C GLN A 75 20.10 12.51 -43.16
N GLU A 76 19.73 13.72 -42.75
CA GLU A 76 18.71 14.54 -43.40
C GLU A 76 19.33 15.22 -44.63
N ASP A 77 18.76 14.94 -45.80
CA ASP A 77 19.11 15.52 -47.09
C ASP A 77 18.68 17.00 -47.13
N GLU A 78 19.63 17.89 -47.35
CA GLU A 78 19.37 19.30 -47.67
C GLU A 78 18.86 19.45 -49.11
N THR A 79 17.93 20.39 -49.34
CA THR A 79 17.79 21.02 -50.68
C THR A 79 17.64 22.55 -50.57
N PRO A 80 18.23 23.33 -51.51
CA PRO A 80 18.66 24.72 -51.27
C PRO A 80 17.91 25.81 -52.06
N GLY A 81 18.03 27.07 -51.59
CA GLY A 81 17.86 28.34 -52.32
C GLY A 81 16.41 28.84 -52.49
N GLU A 82 16.04 30.13 -52.49
CA GLU A 82 16.80 31.39 -52.55
C GLU A 82 15.81 32.58 -52.31
N ALA A 83 16.30 33.65 -51.64
CA ALA A 83 15.91 35.07 -51.60
C ALA A 83 14.48 35.61 -51.87
N GLY A 84 14.06 36.60 -51.07
CA GLY A 84 13.05 37.61 -51.43
C GLY A 84 12.50 38.44 -50.25
N GLU A 85 12.89 39.72 -50.20
CA GLU A 85 12.52 40.80 -49.27
C GLU A 85 11.02 41.07 -48.98
N ASP A 86 10.82 41.83 -47.88
CA ASP A 86 9.75 42.78 -47.54
C ASP A 86 8.43 42.29 -46.89
N ALA A 87 8.15 42.83 -45.69
CA ALA A 87 6.84 42.97 -45.05
C ALA A 87 6.18 44.28 -45.54
N PRO A 88 4.83 44.53 -45.48
CA PRO A 88 3.92 44.15 -44.39
C PRO A 88 2.43 43.88 -44.79
N ASP A 89 1.58 43.74 -43.76
CA ASP A 89 0.12 43.96 -43.71
C ASP A 89 -0.82 42.73 -43.60
N GLU A 90 -1.99 43.01 -43.04
CA GLU A 90 -2.87 42.20 -42.21
C GLU A 90 -3.96 41.48 -43.04
N ALA A 91 -4.54 40.41 -42.47
CA ALA A 91 -5.71 39.64 -42.93
C ALA A 91 -5.52 38.63 -44.09
N ASP A 92 -5.38 37.35 -43.73
CA ASP A 92 -6.28 36.23 -44.08
C ASP A 92 -5.55 34.92 -43.71
N THR A 93 -5.99 34.21 -42.67
CA THR A 93 -5.34 32.95 -42.27
C THR A 93 -5.94 31.81 -43.10
N PRO A 94 -5.19 31.14 -43.99
CA PRO A 94 -5.73 29.99 -44.72
C PRO A 94 -5.99 28.84 -43.74
N PRO A 95 -7.05 28.01 -43.96
CA PRO A 95 -7.35 26.90 -43.07
C PRO A 95 -6.19 25.90 -43.10
N VAL A 96 -5.58 25.67 -41.94
CA VAL A 96 -4.58 24.62 -41.74
C VAL A 96 -5.23 23.29 -42.10
N THR A 97 -4.75 22.70 -43.20
CA THR A 97 -5.20 21.38 -43.66
C THR A 97 -4.76 20.34 -42.63
N GLN A 98 -5.71 19.80 -41.85
CA GLN A 98 -5.40 18.73 -40.91
C GLN A 98 -4.89 17.49 -41.68
N PRO A 99 -3.83 16.82 -41.20
CA PRO A 99 -3.31 15.63 -41.85
C PRO A 99 -4.41 14.55 -41.84
N ARG A 100 -4.80 14.08 -43.03
CA ARG A 100 -5.76 12.98 -43.16
C ARG A 100 -5.15 11.73 -42.51
N LYS A 101 -5.83 11.18 -41.49
CA LYS A 101 -5.43 9.92 -40.85
C LYS A 101 -5.30 8.84 -41.93
N ARG A 102 -4.10 8.30 -42.10
CA ARG A 102 -3.89 7.14 -42.98
C ARG A 102 -4.74 5.98 -42.43
N GLY A 103 -5.60 5.43 -43.28
CA GLY A 103 -6.34 4.21 -42.93
C GLY A 103 -5.37 3.08 -42.67
N LEU A 104 -5.63 2.25 -41.66
CA LEU A 104 -4.84 1.05 -41.41
C LEU A 104 -4.98 0.09 -42.58
N ASP A 105 -3.90 -0.63 -42.90
CA ASP A 105 -3.87 -1.66 -43.94
C ASP A 105 -4.95 -2.74 -43.68
N PRO A 106 -5.67 -3.22 -44.70
CA PRO A 106 -6.75 -4.18 -44.54
C PRO A 106 -6.32 -5.44 -43.76
N SER A 107 -5.09 -5.93 -43.95
CA SER A 107 -4.59 -7.10 -43.23
C SER A 107 -4.47 -6.85 -41.73
N VAL A 108 -4.13 -5.63 -41.31
CA VAL A 108 -4.04 -5.26 -39.89
C VAL A 108 -5.45 -5.13 -39.29
N THR A 109 -6.42 -4.63 -40.06
CA THR A 109 -7.80 -4.54 -39.59
C THR A 109 -8.45 -5.90 -39.38
N ASP A 110 -8.08 -6.90 -40.19
CA ASP A 110 -8.57 -8.26 -40.06
C ASP A 110 -7.96 -8.96 -38.84
N VAL A 111 -6.66 -8.78 -38.59
CA VAL A 111 -6.00 -9.27 -37.37
C VAL A 111 -6.60 -8.61 -36.12
N LEU A 112 -6.83 -7.30 -36.13
CA LEU A 112 -7.46 -6.59 -35.01
C LEU A 112 -8.90 -7.07 -34.76
N ARG A 113 -9.64 -7.44 -35.81
CA ARG A 113 -10.99 -8.01 -35.68
C ARG A 113 -10.95 -9.42 -35.09
N GLU A 114 -9.99 -10.24 -35.51
CA GLU A 114 -9.79 -11.60 -34.98
C GLU A 114 -9.37 -11.57 -33.52
N GLU A 115 -8.40 -10.72 -33.14
CA GLU A 115 -7.98 -10.54 -31.75
C GLU A 115 -9.12 -9.99 -30.88
N ALA A 116 -9.89 -9.03 -31.39
CA ALA A 116 -11.06 -8.51 -30.68
C ALA A 116 -12.11 -9.60 -30.41
N ALA A 117 -12.39 -10.46 -31.39
CA ALA A 117 -13.32 -11.58 -31.22
C ALA A 117 -12.79 -12.60 -30.20
N ARG A 118 -11.49 -12.92 -30.25
CA ARG A 118 -10.86 -13.85 -29.32
C ARG A 118 -10.87 -13.33 -27.88
N GLU A 119 -10.62 -12.04 -27.70
CA GLU A 119 -10.68 -11.37 -26.40
C GLU A 119 -12.13 -11.33 -25.87
N GLU A 120 -13.12 -11.04 -26.72
CA GLU A 120 -14.53 -11.05 -26.31
C GLU A 120 -14.98 -12.45 -25.85
N GLU A 121 -14.55 -13.52 -26.54
CA GLU A 121 -14.80 -14.89 -26.10
C GLU A 121 -14.12 -15.23 -24.77
N ALA A 122 -12.89 -14.76 -24.56
CA ALA A 122 -12.17 -14.93 -23.30
C ALA A 122 -12.92 -14.20 -22.15
N ARG A 123 -13.32 -12.95 -22.38
CA ARG A 123 -14.10 -12.16 -21.42
C ARG A 123 -15.45 -12.78 -21.10
N LYS A 124 -16.15 -13.35 -22.09
CA LYS A 124 -17.42 -14.07 -21.86
C LYS A 124 -17.24 -15.33 -21.01
N ARG A 125 -16.13 -16.06 -21.18
CA ARG A 125 -15.82 -17.21 -20.32
C ARG A 125 -15.50 -16.77 -18.90
N GLU A 126 -14.71 -15.71 -18.72
CA GLU A 126 -14.45 -15.13 -17.40
C GLU A 126 -15.74 -14.62 -16.74
N SER A 127 -16.57 -13.88 -17.47
CA SER A 127 -17.84 -13.35 -16.95
C SER A 127 -18.85 -14.45 -16.64
N ALA A 128 -18.90 -15.53 -17.43
CA ALA A 128 -19.74 -16.68 -17.14
C ALA A 128 -19.26 -17.48 -15.90
N THR A 129 -18.00 -17.32 -15.49
CA THR A 129 -17.46 -17.93 -14.25
C THR A 129 -17.62 -17.02 -13.03
N LEU A 130 -17.90 -15.73 -13.22
CA LEU A 130 -18.34 -14.85 -12.16
C LEU A 130 -19.84 -15.10 -11.94
N GLU A 131 -20.21 -15.68 -10.80
CA GLU A 131 -21.60 -15.59 -10.36
C GLU A 131 -21.91 -14.10 -10.14
N GLU A 132 -22.70 -13.53 -11.05
CA GLU A 132 -23.30 -12.21 -10.89
C GLU A 132 -24.16 -12.26 -9.64
N GLN A 133 -23.59 -11.86 -8.51
CA GLN A 133 -24.33 -11.66 -7.28
C GLN A 133 -25.25 -10.45 -7.54
N PRO A 134 -26.57 -10.66 -7.72
CA PRO A 134 -27.46 -9.55 -8.01
C PRO A 134 -27.39 -8.58 -6.82
N ASP A 135 -27.44 -7.29 -7.17
CA ASP A 135 -27.47 -6.12 -6.28
C ASP A 135 -27.84 -6.49 -4.84
N LEU A 136 -26.88 -6.35 -3.93
CA LEU A 136 -27.01 -6.71 -2.52
C LEU A 136 -28.26 -6.02 -1.99
N GLY A 137 -29.36 -6.78 -1.85
CA GLY A 137 -30.70 -6.30 -1.51
C GLY A 137 -30.76 -5.68 -0.13
N LEU A 138 -30.16 -4.49 0.03
CA LEU A 138 -30.18 -3.67 1.22
C LEU A 138 -31.45 -2.81 1.28
N GLN A 139 -32.60 -3.33 0.80
CA GLN A 139 -33.88 -2.87 1.32
C GLN A 139 -34.02 -3.44 2.72
N GLN A 140 -33.52 -2.67 3.68
CA GLN A 140 -33.66 -2.94 5.09
C GLN A 140 -35.15 -3.18 5.41
N PRO A 141 -35.56 -4.38 5.85
CA PRO A 141 -36.95 -4.64 6.19
C PRO A 141 -37.38 -3.65 7.27
N SER A 142 -38.50 -2.96 7.04
CA SER A 142 -39.07 -2.00 7.98
C SER A 142 -39.26 -2.67 9.34
N GLY A 143 -38.44 -2.28 10.32
CA GLY A 143 -38.40 -2.86 11.67
C GLY A 143 -37.00 -3.27 12.15
N GLU A 144 -36.02 -3.42 11.25
CA GLU A 144 -34.64 -3.75 11.65
C GLU A 144 -33.91 -2.54 12.27
N ALA A 145 -34.25 -1.33 11.82
CA ALA A 145 -33.79 -0.09 12.44
C ALA A 145 -34.29 0.04 13.89
N ASP A 146 -35.57 -0.29 14.13
CA ASP A 146 -36.16 -0.29 15.48
C ASP A 146 -35.55 -1.37 16.39
N ARG A 147 -35.24 -2.56 15.83
CA ARG A 147 -34.53 -3.62 16.56
C ARG A 147 -33.13 -3.18 16.99
N ARG A 148 -32.34 -2.62 16.06
CA ARG A 148 -30.99 -2.10 16.38
C ARG A 148 -31.02 -0.97 17.40
N GLN A 149 -32.04 -0.12 17.35
CA GLN A 149 -32.20 0.96 18.33
C GLN A 149 -32.52 0.40 19.73
N ARG A 150 -33.32 -0.67 19.84
CA ARG A 150 -33.60 -1.35 21.12
C ARG A 150 -32.35 -2.04 21.68
N GLU A 151 -31.62 -2.79 20.85
CA GLU A 151 -30.39 -3.47 21.25
C GLU A 151 -29.29 -2.47 21.70
N ALA A 152 -29.19 -1.31 21.03
CA ALA A 152 -28.27 -0.25 21.44
C ALA A 152 -28.65 0.39 22.79
N ARG A 153 -29.96 0.59 23.03
CA ARG A 153 -30.47 1.11 24.31
C ARG A 153 -30.26 0.12 25.46
N GLU A 154 -30.46 -1.17 25.22
CA GLU A 154 -30.19 -2.23 26.20
C GLU A 154 -28.69 -2.34 26.54
N ARG A 155 -27.81 -2.25 25.54
CA ARG A 155 -26.35 -2.17 25.77
C ARG A 155 -25.95 -0.94 26.56
N MET A 156 -26.54 0.22 26.28
CA MET A 156 -26.31 1.45 27.02
C MET A 156 -26.82 1.36 28.46
N ALA A 157 -27.99 0.75 28.68
CA ALA A 157 -28.56 0.54 30.02
C ALA A 157 -27.68 -0.41 30.87
N LYS A 158 -27.15 -1.47 30.25
CA LYS A 158 -26.22 -2.42 30.88
C LYS A 158 -24.87 -1.79 31.22
N MET A 159 -24.35 -0.91 30.36
CA MET A 159 -23.13 -0.15 30.64
C MET A 159 -23.34 0.94 31.70
N ARG A 160 -24.57 1.47 31.82
CA ARG A 160 -24.96 2.48 32.82
C ARG A 160 -25.36 1.88 34.17
N GLY A 161 -25.41 0.55 34.30
CA GLY A 161 -25.67 -0.14 35.57
C GLY A 161 -27.10 0.00 36.11
N THR A 162 -28.06 0.39 35.27
CA THR A 162 -29.49 0.36 35.61
C THR A 162 -30.12 -0.91 35.04
N ASP A 163 -30.00 -2.01 35.78
CA ASP A 163 -30.78 -3.23 35.52
C ASP A 163 -32.23 -3.01 36.03
N PRO A 164 -33.27 -3.21 35.20
CA PRO A 164 -34.60 -3.47 35.71
C PRO A 164 -34.67 -4.93 36.19
N GLU A 165 -34.89 -5.06 37.50
CA GLU A 165 -35.10 -6.31 38.26
C GLU A 165 -36.15 -7.22 37.58
N PRO A 166 -35.84 -8.50 37.28
CA PRO A 166 -36.84 -9.46 36.84
C PRO A 166 -37.58 -10.07 38.06
N GLU A 167 -38.90 -9.98 38.05
CA GLU A 167 -39.81 -10.59 39.03
C GLU A 167 -39.63 -12.12 39.13
N PRO A 168 -39.78 -12.72 40.34
CA PRO A 168 -39.56 -14.15 40.54
C PRO A 168 -40.80 -14.99 40.21
N ALA A 169 -40.67 -15.90 39.23
CA ALA A 169 -41.58 -17.03 39.06
C ALA A 169 -41.15 -18.22 39.94
N ALA A 170 -42.10 -18.74 40.71
CA ALA A 170 -41.89 -19.79 41.70
C ALA A 170 -41.78 -21.22 41.12
N SER A 171 -40.93 -22.01 41.80
CA SER A 171 -40.98 -23.46 42.06
C SER A 171 -40.96 -24.49 40.91
N ALA A 172 -39.97 -25.40 40.95
CA ALA A 172 -40.09 -26.75 41.54
C ALA A 172 -38.94 -27.65 41.04
N GLY A 173 -38.30 -28.37 41.96
CA GLY A 173 -37.08 -29.13 41.69
C GLY A 173 -37.27 -30.54 41.13
N THR A 174 -36.16 -31.13 40.69
CA THR A 174 -35.81 -32.54 40.95
C THR A 174 -34.28 -32.68 40.81
N ALA A 175 -33.57 -32.74 41.95
CA ALA A 175 -32.16 -33.11 41.99
C ALA A 175 -32.06 -34.65 42.03
N SER A 176 -31.44 -35.26 41.02
CA SER A 176 -31.05 -36.67 41.04
C SER A 176 -29.71 -36.85 41.76
N PRO A 177 -29.54 -37.84 42.66
CA PRO A 177 -28.25 -38.20 43.22
C PRO A 177 -27.59 -39.29 42.36
N ARG A 178 -26.71 -38.91 41.44
CA ARG A 178 -25.70 -39.80 40.83
C ARG A 178 -24.36 -39.08 40.71
N ARG A 179 -23.83 -38.67 41.86
CA ARG A 179 -22.48 -38.11 41.96
C ARG A 179 -21.62 -39.06 42.78
N ASP A 180 -21.19 -40.15 42.15
CA ASP A 180 -19.96 -40.85 42.55
C ASP A 180 -19.37 -41.83 41.50
N VAL A 181 -19.41 -41.45 40.21
CA VAL A 181 -18.49 -42.03 39.22
C VAL A 181 -17.96 -40.85 38.43
N LEU A 182 -16.71 -40.48 38.68
CA LEU A 182 -16.03 -39.52 37.83
C LEU A 182 -16.08 -40.05 36.38
N PRO A 183 -16.37 -39.19 35.38
CA PRO A 183 -16.30 -39.58 33.97
C PRO A 183 -14.95 -40.26 33.70
N ASP A 184 -14.98 -41.38 32.98
CA ASP A 184 -13.79 -42.18 32.70
C ASP A 184 -12.73 -41.32 31.99
N VAL A 185 -11.49 -41.37 32.47
CA VAL A 185 -10.38 -40.58 31.93
C VAL A 185 -10.08 -40.92 30.47
N ASP A 186 -10.49 -42.11 30.01
CA ASP A 186 -10.42 -42.54 28.62
C ASP A 186 -11.48 -41.87 27.73
N GLU A 187 -12.65 -41.50 28.27
CA GLU A 187 -13.67 -40.73 27.54
C GLU A 187 -13.25 -39.26 27.38
N ILE A 188 -12.64 -38.67 28.42
CA ILE A 188 -12.12 -37.30 28.37
C ILE A 188 -10.93 -37.22 27.40
N ASN A 189 -10.00 -38.17 27.41
CA ASN A 189 -8.86 -38.16 26.47
C ASN A 189 -9.28 -38.47 25.04
N SER A 190 -10.28 -39.32 24.82
CA SER A 190 -10.75 -39.64 23.47
C SER A 190 -11.57 -38.49 22.85
N THR A 191 -12.32 -37.73 23.66
CA THR A 191 -13.01 -36.52 23.20
C THR A 191 -12.03 -35.37 22.93
N LEU A 192 -11.04 -35.16 23.80
CA LEU A 192 -9.98 -34.16 23.58
C LEU A 192 -9.09 -34.48 22.39
N ARG A 193 -8.72 -35.76 22.18
CA ARG A 193 -7.88 -36.17 21.05
C ARG A 193 -8.64 -36.03 19.73
N LYS A 194 -9.92 -36.42 19.69
CA LYS A 194 -10.80 -36.22 18.52
C LYS A 194 -11.09 -34.74 18.25
N ASP A 195 -11.26 -33.89 19.26
CA ASP A 195 -11.44 -32.45 19.05
C ASP A 195 -10.13 -31.81 18.57
N SER A 196 -8.97 -32.23 19.11
CA SER A 196 -7.65 -31.74 18.70
C SER A 196 -7.25 -32.17 17.28
N GLU A 197 -7.58 -33.39 16.85
CA GLU A 197 -7.37 -33.85 15.48
C GLU A 197 -8.32 -33.13 14.52
N ARG A 198 -9.59 -32.94 14.91
CA ARG A 198 -10.58 -32.21 14.11
C ARG A 198 -10.24 -30.72 14.03
N ARG A 199 -9.64 -30.15 15.08
CA ARG A 199 -9.12 -28.78 15.10
C ARG A 199 -7.86 -28.65 14.26
N LYS A 200 -6.89 -29.57 14.35
CA LYS A 200 -5.71 -29.58 13.46
C LYS A 200 -6.08 -29.72 11.99
N THR A 201 -7.01 -30.62 11.65
CA THR A 201 -7.50 -30.75 10.27
C THR A 201 -8.30 -29.54 9.83
N ALA A 202 -9.07 -28.90 10.72
CA ALA A 202 -9.76 -27.65 10.41
C ALA A 202 -8.78 -26.47 10.23
N THR A 203 -7.69 -26.41 11.01
CA THR A 203 -6.65 -25.38 10.87
C THR A 203 -5.83 -25.58 9.60
N GLN A 204 -5.44 -26.82 9.27
CA GLN A 204 -4.76 -27.14 8.01
C GLN A 204 -5.65 -26.92 6.78
N ALA A 205 -6.93 -27.29 6.86
CA ALA A 205 -7.89 -26.99 5.79
C ALA A 205 -8.21 -25.49 5.70
N ALA A 206 -8.04 -24.72 6.76
CA ALA A 206 -8.15 -23.26 6.74
C ALA A 206 -6.89 -22.62 6.14
N GLU A 207 -5.69 -23.08 6.47
CA GLU A 207 -4.41 -22.64 5.88
C GLU A 207 -4.34 -22.95 4.38
N GLU A 208 -4.78 -24.13 3.94
CA GLU A 208 -4.86 -24.47 2.50
C GLU A 208 -5.91 -23.63 1.75
N ARG A 209 -6.97 -23.19 2.44
CA ARG A 209 -7.99 -22.29 1.87
C ARG A 209 -7.50 -20.84 1.81
N ASP A 210 -6.73 -20.39 2.80
CA ASP A 210 -6.13 -19.04 2.84
C ASP A 210 -5.04 -18.89 1.77
N ALA A 211 -4.21 -19.92 1.57
CA ALA A 211 -3.20 -19.95 0.50
C ALA A 211 -3.81 -19.89 -0.92
N ARG A 212 -5.10 -20.21 -1.06
CA ARG A 212 -5.85 -20.15 -2.33
C ARG A 212 -6.58 -18.83 -2.54
N THR A 213 -6.62 -17.95 -1.55
CA THR A 213 -7.12 -16.58 -1.75
C THR A 213 -6.08 -15.81 -2.55
N LYS A 214 -6.39 -15.56 -3.83
CA LYS A 214 -5.55 -14.71 -4.68
C LYS A 214 -5.43 -13.34 -4.00
N PRO A 215 -4.21 -12.83 -3.74
CA PRO A 215 -4.06 -11.51 -3.12
C PRO A 215 -4.73 -10.48 -4.04
N GLY A 216 -5.72 -9.78 -3.49
CA GLY A 216 -6.56 -8.85 -4.23
C GLY A 216 -5.74 -7.78 -4.95
N GLY A 217 -6.08 -7.52 -6.22
CA GLY A 217 -5.39 -6.57 -7.09
C GLY A 217 -5.33 -5.13 -6.54
N PHE A 218 -6.15 -4.80 -5.54
CA PHE A 218 -6.14 -3.52 -4.85
C PHE A 218 -4.78 -3.19 -4.22
N ARG A 219 -4.11 -4.16 -3.56
CA ARG A 219 -2.80 -3.92 -2.95
C ARG A 219 -1.72 -3.62 -3.99
N ARG A 220 -1.80 -4.26 -5.17
CA ARG A 220 -0.89 -3.98 -6.29
C ARG A 220 -1.14 -2.57 -6.85
N GLY A 221 -2.40 -2.18 -7.00
CA GLY A 221 -2.76 -0.81 -7.41
C GLY A 221 -2.23 0.25 -6.45
N PHE A 222 -2.42 0.05 -5.15
CA PHE A 222 -1.89 0.95 -4.12
C PHE A 222 -0.35 1.04 -4.15
N LEU A 223 0.34 -0.08 -4.32
CA LEU A 223 1.80 -0.10 -4.46
C LEU A 223 2.27 0.66 -5.71
N TYR A 224 1.55 0.55 -6.84
CA TYR A 224 1.89 1.35 -8.02
C TYR A 224 1.71 2.85 -7.78
N VAL A 225 0.64 3.26 -7.10
CA VAL A 225 0.44 4.68 -6.74
C VAL A 225 1.54 5.17 -5.80
N LEU A 226 1.91 4.37 -4.80
CA LEU A 226 3.00 4.69 -3.88
C LEU A 226 4.34 4.82 -4.64
N LEU A 227 4.63 3.89 -5.55
CA LEU A 227 5.82 3.93 -6.39
C LEU A 227 5.86 5.20 -7.25
N ILE A 228 4.74 5.56 -7.89
CA ILE A 228 4.64 6.81 -8.67
C ILE A 228 4.87 8.03 -7.76
N ALA A 229 4.30 8.04 -6.55
CA ALA A 229 4.50 9.13 -5.59
C ALA A 229 5.97 9.26 -5.19
N VAL A 230 6.68 8.15 -4.97
CA VAL A 230 8.12 8.15 -4.69
C VAL A 230 8.91 8.66 -5.89
N VAL A 231 8.56 8.26 -7.12
CA VAL A 231 9.22 8.77 -8.34
C VAL A 231 9.03 10.28 -8.48
N LEU A 232 7.81 10.79 -8.29
CA LEU A 232 7.54 12.24 -8.33
C LEU A 232 8.32 12.98 -7.23
N LEU A 233 8.38 12.41 -6.02
CA LEU A 233 9.19 12.98 -4.93
C LEU A 233 10.67 13.05 -5.30
N LEU A 234 11.22 11.98 -5.91
CA LEU A 234 12.60 11.99 -6.39
C LEU A 234 12.80 13.04 -7.48
N LEU A 235 11.88 13.17 -8.44
CA LEU A 235 11.94 14.24 -9.46
C LEU A 235 11.93 15.63 -8.84
N TYR A 236 11.18 15.85 -7.76
CA TYR A 236 11.17 17.13 -7.03
C TYR A 236 12.51 17.39 -6.31
N ILE A 237 13.05 16.39 -5.61
CA ILE A 237 14.33 16.52 -4.87
C ILE A 237 15.51 16.72 -5.83
N PHE A 238 15.52 15.98 -6.94
CA PHE A 238 16.59 16.00 -7.93
C PHE A 238 16.36 16.99 -9.09
N ALA A 239 15.29 17.79 -9.05
CA ALA A 239 15.00 18.84 -10.03
C ALA A 239 16.22 19.71 -10.41
N PRO A 240 17.03 20.24 -9.47
CA PRO A 240 18.20 21.06 -9.83
C PRO A 240 19.25 20.25 -10.60
N GLN A 241 19.57 19.02 -10.18
CA GLN A 241 20.54 18.16 -10.87
C GLN A 241 20.06 17.75 -12.27
N ILE A 242 18.76 17.49 -12.44
CA ILE A 242 18.16 17.16 -13.74
C ILE A 242 18.24 18.38 -14.68
N SER A 243 18.03 19.58 -14.16
CA SER A 243 18.11 20.82 -14.97
C SER A 243 19.54 21.16 -15.41
N GLU A 244 20.55 20.80 -14.62
CA GLU A 244 21.96 21.00 -14.97
C GLU A 244 22.46 19.99 -16.01
N THR A 245 22.03 18.72 -15.88
CA THR A 245 22.44 17.64 -16.79
C THR A 245 21.69 17.67 -18.12
N VAL A 246 20.42 18.08 -18.12
CA VAL A 246 19.59 18.19 -19.32
C VAL A 246 18.91 19.56 -19.35
N PRO A 247 19.56 20.60 -19.92
CA PRO A 247 19.01 21.95 -19.98
C PRO A 247 17.65 22.06 -20.68
N ALA A 248 17.35 21.14 -21.61
CA ALA A 248 16.06 21.09 -22.29
C ALA A 248 14.88 20.78 -21.35
N LEU A 249 15.11 20.08 -20.23
CA LEU A 249 14.08 19.74 -19.24
C LEU A 249 13.87 20.83 -18.18
N ALA A 250 14.76 21.83 -18.11
CA ALA A 250 14.72 22.91 -17.11
C ALA A 250 13.35 23.62 -17.00
N PRO A 251 12.70 24.10 -18.08
CA PRO A 251 11.41 24.79 -17.96
C PRO A 251 10.28 23.88 -17.45
N TYR A 252 10.34 22.58 -17.74
CA TYR A 252 9.35 21.61 -17.27
C TYR A 252 9.55 21.28 -15.78
N MET A 253 10.80 21.14 -15.34
CA MET A 253 11.11 20.92 -13.92
C MET A 253 10.77 22.15 -13.08
N GLU A 254 11.03 23.37 -13.58
CA GLU A 254 10.68 24.61 -12.89
C GLU A 254 9.18 24.74 -12.68
N SER A 255 8.37 24.56 -13.74
CA SER A 255 6.92 24.59 -13.63
C SER A 255 6.35 23.52 -12.69
N TYR A 256 6.93 22.32 -12.69
CA TYR A 256 6.56 21.26 -11.75
C TYR A 256 6.87 21.65 -10.29
N VAL A 257 8.08 22.12 -10.01
CA VAL A 257 8.50 22.53 -8.65
C VAL A 257 7.65 23.69 -8.13
N LEU A 258 7.32 24.67 -9.00
CA LEU A 258 6.43 25.78 -8.65
C LEU A 258 5.04 25.28 -8.25
N ALA A 259 4.43 24.39 -9.04
CA ALA A 259 3.12 23.83 -8.74
C ALA A 259 3.11 23.04 -7.42
N VAL A 260 4.16 22.26 -7.14
CA VAL A 260 4.29 21.54 -5.87
C VAL A 260 4.44 22.51 -4.69
N ASN A 261 5.23 23.58 -4.85
CA ASN A 261 5.43 24.58 -3.81
C ASN A 261 4.14 25.35 -3.50
N GLU A 262 3.38 25.72 -4.53
CA GLU A 262 2.08 26.37 -4.38
C GLU A 262 1.10 25.47 -3.64
N GLY A 263 1.02 24.18 -4.03
CA GLY A 263 0.22 23.19 -3.31
C GLY A 263 0.64 23.00 -1.84
N ARG A 264 1.95 23.04 -1.55
CA ARG A 264 2.48 22.96 -0.18
C ARG A 264 2.07 24.17 0.66
N ILE A 265 2.18 25.37 0.10
CA ILE A 265 1.82 26.62 0.78
C ILE A 265 0.31 26.65 1.04
N TRP A 266 -0.50 26.26 0.05
CA TRP A 266 -1.95 26.13 0.20
C TRP A 266 -2.33 25.15 1.32
N LEU A 267 -1.68 23.99 1.38
CA LEU A 267 -1.92 23.00 2.43
C LEU A 267 -1.57 23.54 3.82
N ASP A 268 -0.43 24.25 3.94
CA ASP A 268 -0.01 24.88 5.20
C ASP A 268 -1.00 25.95 5.66
N GLU A 269 -1.53 26.76 4.74
CA GLU A 269 -2.57 27.74 5.05
C GLU A 269 -3.86 27.08 5.57
N GLN A 270 -4.29 25.99 4.93
CA GLN A 270 -5.46 25.23 5.37
C GLN A 270 -5.27 24.59 6.75
N ILE A 271 -4.07 24.04 7.03
CA ILE A 271 -3.74 23.47 8.34
C ILE A 271 -3.75 24.56 9.42
N ARG A 272 -3.17 25.73 9.15
CA ARG A 272 -3.19 26.87 10.08
C ARG A 272 -4.61 27.36 10.34
N ALA A 273 -5.43 27.48 9.29
CA ALA A 273 -6.84 27.86 9.42
C ALA A 273 -7.60 26.86 10.31
N LEU A 274 -7.41 25.56 10.09
CA LEU A 274 -8.01 24.50 10.89
C LEU A 274 -7.57 24.58 12.36
N MET A 275 -6.27 24.75 12.62
CA MET A 275 -5.75 24.90 14.00
C MET A 275 -6.34 26.13 14.70
N SER A 276 -6.43 27.27 14.00
CA SER A 276 -7.01 28.50 14.56
C SER A 276 -8.52 28.34 14.89
N SER A 277 -9.24 27.58 14.07
CA SER A 277 -10.66 27.27 14.32
C SER A 277 -10.81 26.37 15.55
N LEU A 278 -9.93 25.39 15.73
CA LEU A 278 -9.96 24.49 16.89
C LEU A 278 -9.64 25.23 18.19
N ASP A 279 -8.66 26.15 18.16
CA ASP A 279 -8.32 27.00 19.31
C ASP A 279 -9.47 27.95 19.67
N GLY A 280 -10.13 28.53 18.66
CA GLY A 280 -11.35 29.33 18.86
C GLY A 280 -12.50 28.54 19.47
N MET A 281 -12.71 27.28 19.07
CA MET A 281 -13.73 26.40 19.66
C MET A 281 -13.39 25.98 21.10
N ALA A 282 -12.11 25.80 21.42
CA ALA A 282 -11.67 25.42 22.76
C ALA A 282 -11.74 26.60 23.75
N SER A 283 -11.53 27.83 23.27
CA SER A 283 -11.56 29.04 24.08
C SER A 283 -12.96 29.64 24.28
N ASP A 284 -13.97 29.21 23.51
CA ASP A 284 -15.39 29.56 23.69
C ASP A 284 -16.09 28.69 24.78
N ALA A 285 -15.35 27.83 25.48
CA ALA A 285 -15.86 27.16 26.67
C ALA A 285 -16.05 28.20 27.80
N PRO A 286 -17.28 28.47 28.27
CA PRO A 286 -17.51 29.55 29.23
C PRO A 286 -16.78 29.26 30.54
N ALA A 287 -15.90 30.18 30.93
CA ALA A 287 -15.31 30.19 32.25
C ALA A 287 -16.43 30.31 33.30
N GLU A 288 -16.50 29.31 34.16
CA GLU A 288 -17.43 29.22 35.29
C GLU A 288 -17.30 30.50 36.15
N PRO A 289 -18.39 31.25 36.40
CA PRO A 289 -18.30 32.47 37.18
C PRO A 289 -17.85 32.13 38.62
N PRO A 290 -17.04 33.00 39.26
CA PRO A 290 -16.58 32.73 40.62
C PRO A 290 -17.78 32.61 41.56
N ALA A 291 -17.81 31.53 42.33
CA ALA A 291 -18.79 31.33 43.38
C ALA A 291 -18.64 32.46 44.42
N ASP A 292 -19.67 33.29 44.52
CA ASP A 292 -19.79 34.36 45.52
C ASP A 292 -19.67 33.81 46.96
N GLU A 293 -19.01 34.62 47.80
CA GLU A 293 -18.72 34.45 49.23
C GLU A 293 -19.92 34.79 50.14
#